data_AF-A0A966QE37-F1
#
_entry.id   AF-A0A966QE37-F1
#
_cell.length_a   1.000
_cell.length_b   1.000
_cell.length_c   1.000
_cell.angle_alpha   90.00
_cell.angle_beta   90.00
_cell.angle_gamma   90.00
#
_symmetry.space_group_name_H-M   'P 1'
#
loop_
_entity.id
_entity.type
_entity.pdbx_description
1 polymer ?
#
loop_
_entity_poly.entity_id
_entity_poly.type
_entity_poly.pdbx_seq_one_letter_code
_entity_poly.pdbx_strand_id
1 'polypeptide(L)'
;MNKLTNKLNSQKGQSGFTIIEVLIVLAIGALIILAVLLAVPALQNNQRNSARKADASRIASALTAWASDNNNADLTGATAAEIKTRANVGNSQLRSVDAPTATVPAKAADLPTTINTAYIYVSASCVGTTPTTLTTADKTRAVVYYVNDGGGSSCVTAN
;
A
#
# COMPACT_ATOMS: atom_id res chain seq x y z
N MET A 1 80.97 -38.63 11.26
CA MET A 1 79.54 -38.98 11.13
C MET A 1 78.71 -37.92 11.83
N ASN A 2 78.23 -36.89 11.11
CA ASN A 2 77.30 -35.90 11.66
C ASN A 2 75.95 -36.03 10.94
N LYS A 3 74.92 -36.44 11.69
CA LYS A 3 73.53 -36.44 11.26
C LYS A 3 73.00 -35.00 11.36
N LEU A 4 72.74 -34.37 10.22
CA LEU A 4 71.89 -33.19 10.14
C LEU A 4 70.44 -33.68 9.95
N THR A 5 69.73 -33.80 11.06
CA THR A 5 68.29 -34.08 11.07
C THR A 5 67.52 -32.86 10.58
N ASN A 6 67.06 -32.90 9.33
CA ASN A 6 66.07 -31.96 8.80
C ASN A 6 64.74 -32.16 9.53
N LYS A 7 64.41 -31.21 10.42
CA LYS A 7 63.11 -31.11 11.08
C LYS A 7 62.14 -30.46 10.09
N LEU A 8 61.56 -31.25 9.18
CA LEU A 8 60.45 -30.80 8.35
C LEU A 8 59.24 -30.55 9.26
N ASN A 9 58.97 -29.27 9.43
CA ASN A 9 57.88 -28.68 10.19
C ASN A 9 56.55 -29.37 9.85
N SER A 10 55.88 -29.94 10.87
CA SER A 10 54.60 -30.61 10.72
C SER A 10 53.52 -29.66 10.21
N GLN A 11 53.09 -29.79 8.96
CA GLN A 11 51.77 -29.31 8.54
C GLN A 11 50.71 -30.25 9.13
N LYS A 12 50.37 -30.03 10.40
CA LYS A 12 49.22 -30.67 11.03
C LYS A 12 47.95 -30.18 10.34
N GLY A 13 47.31 -31.09 9.59
CA GLY A 13 45.86 -31.19 9.45
C GLY A 13 45.11 -29.95 9.00
N GLN A 14 45.40 -29.43 7.80
CA GLN A 14 44.42 -28.58 7.11
C GLN A 14 43.41 -29.47 6.41
N SER A 15 42.39 -29.90 7.15
CA SER A 15 41.18 -30.48 6.59
C SER A 15 40.48 -29.43 5.73
N GLY A 16 40.54 -29.61 4.42
CA GLY A 16 39.83 -28.77 3.46
C GLY A 16 38.31 -28.89 3.64
N PHE A 17 37.59 -27.82 3.32
CA PHE A 17 36.14 -27.74 3.32
C PHE A 17 35.56 -28.80 2.36
N THR A 18 34.70 -29.69 2.83
CA THR A 18 34.19 -30.78 1.97
C THR A 18 33.20 -30.22 0.96
N ILE A 19 33.18 -30.76 -0.27
CA ILE A 19 32.21 -30.34 -1.30
C ILE A 19 30.77 -30.49 -0.78
N ILE A 20 30.48 -31.54 -0.02
CA ILE A 20 29.16 -31.76 0.58
C ILE A 20 28.77 -30.66 1.59
N GLU A 21 29.72 -30.10 2.34
CA GLU A 21 29.46 -29.00 3.28
C GLU A 21 29.11 -27.72 2.53
N VAL A 22 29.83 -27.40 1.45
CA VAL A 22 29.48 -26.25 0.59
C VAL A 22 28.11 -26.44 -0.04
N LEU A 23 27.79 -27.65 -0.52
CA LEU A 23 26.50 -27.92 -1.17
C LEU A 23 25.32 -27.75 -0.22
N ILE A 24 25.41 -28.21 1.03
CA ILE A 24 24.34 -28.04 2.01
C ILE A 24 24.13 -26.56 2.33
N VAL A 25 25.21 -25.80 2.50
CA VAL A 25 25.14 -24.36 2.79
C VAL A 25 24.49 -23.60 1.63
N LEU A 26 24.86 -23.92 0.38
CA LEU A 26 24.26 -23.30 -0.80
C LEU A 26 22.79 -23.68 -0.95
N ALA A 27 22.41 -24.93 -0.65
CA ALA A 27 21.03 -25.39 -0.72
C ALA A 27 20.13 -24.65 0.29
N ILE A 28 20.56 -24.53 1.54
CA ILE A 28 19.81 -23.81 2.58
C ILE A 28 19.81 -22.30 2.28
N GLY A 29 20.95 -21.75 1.84
CA GLY A 29 21.07 -20.34 1.45
C GLY A 29 20.11 -19.96 0.31
N ALA A 30 20.04 -20.78 -0.73
CA ALA A 30 19.12 -20.58 -1.84
C ALA A 30 17.64 -20.62 -1.39
N LEU A 31 17.30 -21.56 -0.50
CA LEU A 31 15.93 -21.70 0.01
C LEU A 31 15.50 -20.51 0.90
N ILE A 32 16.39 -19.99 1.73
CA ILE A 32 16.11 -18.79 2.55
C ILE A 32 15.92 -17.57 1.66
N ILE A 33 16.81 -17.36 0.68
CA ILE A 33 16.71 -16.24 -0.26
C ILE A 33 15.39 -16.30 -1.02
N LEU A 34 14.98 -17.49 -1.49
CA LEU A 34 13.69 -17.67 -2.15
C LEU A 34 12.52 -17.21 -1.26
N ALA A 35 12.47 -17.67 -0.01
CA ALA A 35 11.39 -17.29 0.91
C ALA A 35 11.37 -15.77 1.19
N VAL A 36 12.53 -15.15 1.40
CA VAL A 36 12.65 -13.71 1.66
C VAL A 36 12.23 -12.89 0.45
N LEU A 37 12.66 -13.28 -0.75
CA LEU A 37 12.32 -12.57 -2.00
C LEU A 37 10.82 -12.61 -2.31
N LEU A 38 10.09 -13.62 -1.84
CA LEU A 38 8.63 -13.68 -1.98
C LEU A 38 7.92 -12.90 -0.85
N ALA A 39 8.40 -13.00 0.39
CA ALA A 39 7.72 -12.43 1.55
C ALA A 39 7.87 -10.90 1.66
N VAL A 40 9.07 -10.36 1.43
CA VAL A 40 9.36 -8.92 1.56
C VAL A 40 8.51 -8.04 0.63
N PRO A 41 8.38 -8.33 -0.69
CA PRO A 41 7.56 -7.51 -1.56
C PRO A 41 6.07 -7.54 -1.17
N ALA A 42 5.57 -8.70 -0.72
CA ALA A 42 4.19 -8.84 -0.24
C ALA A 42 3.93 -7.94 0.98
N LEU A 43 4.84 -7.93 1.96
CA LEU A 43 4.71 -7.09 3.15
C LEU A 43 4.73 -5.59 2.81
N GLN A 44 5.60 -5.16 1.91
CA GLN A 44 5.65 -3.75 1.48
C GLN A 44 4.37 -3.28 0.81
N ASN A 45 3.72 -4.14 0.01
CA ASN A 45 2.41 -3.85 -0.59
C ASN A 45 1.33 -3.68 0.50
N ASN A 46 1.26 -4.61 1.45
CA ASN A 46 0.29 -4.57 2.54
C ASN A 46 0.41 -3.30 3.40
N GLN A 47 1.64 -2.85 3.68
CA GLN A 47 1.88 -1.61 4.42
C GLN A 47 1.40 -0.38 3.64
N ARG A 48 1.70 -0.30 2.33
CA ARG A 48 1.23 0.80 1.47
C ARG A 48 -0.29 0.82 1.38
N ASN A 49 -0.92 -0.34 1.23
CA ASN A 49 -2.37 -0.44 1.14
C ASN A 49 -3.06 -0.06 2.44
N SER A 50 -2.48 -0.46 3.59
CA SER A 50 -2.95 -0.03 4.91
C SER A 50 -2.83 1.49 5.09
N ALA A 51 -1.72 2.08 4.64
CA ALA A 51 -1.53 3.52 4.66
C ALA A 51 -2.54 4.24 3.75
N ARG A 52 -2.81 3.75 2.53
CA ARG A 52 -3.86 4.32 1.65
C ARG A 52 -5.24 4.26 2.29
N LYS A 53 -5.59 3.16 2.97
CA LYS A 53 -6.86 3.06 3.70
C LYS A 53 -6.95 4.10 4.81
N ALA A 54 -5.87 4.30 5.57
CA ALA A 54 -5.81 5.35 6.59
C ALA A 54 -5.95 6.74 5.97
N ASP A 55 -5.31 7.00 4.82
CA ASP A 55 -5.44 8.26 4.08
C ASP A 55 -6.88 8.50 3.62
N ALA A 56 -7.54 7.49 3.06
CA ALA A 56 -8.92 7.57 2.63
C ALA A 56 -9.86 7.88 3.81
N SER A 57 -9.65 7.25 4.97
CA SER A 57 -10.40 7.58 6.19
C SER A 57 -10.15 9.00 6.67
N ARG A 58 -8.91 9.51 6.59
CA ARG A 58 -8.60 10.91 6.93
C ARG A 58 -9.29 11.89 5.97
N ILE A 59 -9.33 11.56 4.68
CA ILE A 59 -10.06 12.35 3.68
C ILE A 59 -11.56 12.33 4.00
N ALA A 60 -12.14 11.16 4.29
CA ALA A 60 -13.54 11.04 4.69
C ALA A 60 -13.86 11.93 5.90
N SER A 61 -13.04 11.89 6.96
CA SER A 61 -13.19 12.79 8.12
C SER A 61 -13.04 14.27 7.76
N ALA A 62 -12.11 14.61 6.87
CA ALA A 62 -11.92 15.99 6.41
C ALA A 62 -13.12 16.52 5.62
N LEU A 63 -13.81 15.65 4.87
CA LEU A 63 -15.05 15.99 4.16
C LEU A 63 -16.20 16.28 5.14
N THR A 64 -16.38 15.43 6.16
CA THR A 64 -17.37 15.66 7.22
C THR A 64 -17.07 16.95 7.98
N ALA A 65 -15.80 17.21 8.31
CA ALA A 65 -15.39 18.46 8.97
C ALA A 65 -15.65 19.69 8.08
N TRP A 66 -15.30 19.62 6.79
CA TRP A 66 -15.59 20.69 5.84
C TRP A 66 -17.09 20.98 5.77
N ALA A 67 -17.93 19.95 5.68
CA ALA A 67 -19.38 20.13 5.62
C ALA A 67 -19.91 20.79 6.90
N SER A 68 -19.44 20.35 8.06
CA SER A 68 -19.78 20.96 9.35
C SER A 68 -19.41 22.45 9.41
N ASP A 69 -18.21 22.82 8.94
CA ASP A 69 -17.75 24.22 8.92
C ASP A 69 -18.55 25.10 7.94
N ASN A 70 -19.23 24.49 6.97
CA ASN A 70 -19.96 25.17 5.90
C ASN A 70 -21.48 24.94 5.99
N ASN A 71 -22.05 24.95 7.20
CA ASN A 71 -23.50 24.81 7.43
C ASN A 71 -24.12 23.52 6.83
N ASN A 72 -23.37 22.42 6.82
CA ASN A 72 -23.74 21.16 6.17
C ASN A 72 -24.04 21.33 4.67
N ALA A 73 -23.35 22.26 4.01
CA ALA A 73 -23.42 22.44 2.56
C ALA A 73 -23.00 21.17 1.81
N ASP A 74 -23.49 21.05 0.58
CA ASP A 74 -22.98 20.05 -0.34
C ASP A 74 -21.53 20.34 -0.70
N LEU A 75 -20.72 19.29 -0.85
CA LEU A 75 -19.27 19.40 -1.08
C LEU A 75 -18.92 19.86 -2.50
N THR A 76 -19.92 20.17 -3.33
CA THR A 76 -19.75 20.73 -4.67
C THR A 76 -19.06 22.10 -4.66
N GLY A 77 -19.03 22.80 -3.52
CA GLY A 77 -18.24 24.01 -3.31
C GLY A 77 -16.81 23.77 -2.81
N ALA A 78 -16.45 22.55 -2.41
CA ALA A 78 -15.12 22.25 -1.88
C ALA A 78 -14.13 21.96 -3.01
N THR A 79 -12.92 22.52 -2.91
CA THR A 79 -11.85 22.26 -3.88
C THR A 79 -10.97 21.08 -3.45
N ALA A 80 -10.36 20.41 -4.43
CA ALA A 80 -9.37 19.36 -4.20
C ALA A 80 -8.22 19.81 -3.26
N ALA A 81 -7.75 21.05 -3.42
CA ALA A 81 -6.64 21.59 -2.63
C ALA A 81 -7.02 21.79 -1.15
N GLU A 82 -8.24 22.27 -0.90
CA GLU A 82 -8.76 22.44 0.46
C GLU A 82 -8.90 21.11 1.19
N ILE A 83 -9.51 20.11 0.54
CA ILE A 83 -9.68 18.78 1.14
C ILE A 83 -8.32 18.13 1.40
N LYS A 84 -7.39 18.21 0.43
CA LYS A 84 -6.03 17.69 0.57
C LYS A 84 -5.29 18.29 1.77
N THR A 85 -5.44 19.61 1.97
CA THR A 85 -4.82 20.33 3.08
C THR A 85 -5.46 19.94 4.42
N ARG A 86 -6.79 19.93 4.48
CA ARG A 86 -7.55 19.53 5.69
C ARG A 86 -7.26 18.07 6.10
N ALA A 87 -7.16 17.15 5.13
CA ALA A 87 -6.84 15.74 5.38
C ALA A 87 -5.35 15.48 5.68
N ASN A 88 -4.48 16.47 5.45
CA ASN A 88 -3.02 16.37 5.58
C ASN A 88 -2.42 15.16 4.84
N VAL A 89 -2.80 14.98 3.57
CA VAL A 89 -2.33 13.86 2.72
C VAL A 89 -1.26 14.28 1.70
N GLY A 90 -0.73 15.50 1.81
CA GLY A 90 0.24 16.07 0.85
C GLY A 90 1.53 15.26 0.66
N ASN A 91 1.96 14.53 1.68
CA ASN A 91 3.12 13.64 1.66
C ASN A 91 2.76 12.19 2.02
N SER A 92 1.52 11.78 1.74
CA SER A 92 1.02 10.44 2.08
C SER A 92 0.88 9.55 0.84
N GLN A 93 0.34 8.34 1.01
CA GLN A 93 0.20 7.40 -0.11
C GLN A 93 -0.88 7.87 -1.09
N LEU A 94 -1.98 8.48 -0.63
CA LEU A 94 -2.96 9.17 -1.47
C LEU A 94 -2.57 10.65 -1.66
N ARG A 95 -1.48 10.87 -2.41
CA ARG A 95 -0.88 12.20 -2.63
C ARG A 95 -1.79 13.16 -3.42
N SER A 96 -2.65 12.61 -4.26
CA SER A 96 -3.60 13.38 -5.06
C SER A 96 -5.02 13.14 -4.54
N VAL A 97 -5.81 14.21 -4.51
CA VAL A 97 -7.22 14.17 -4.17
C VAL A 97 -7.93 14.89 -5.30
N ASP A 98 -8.93 14.26 -5.90
CA ASP A 98 -9.72 14.87 -6.96
C ASP A 98 -10.83 15.76 -6.36
N ALA A 99 -11.35 16.68 -7.16
CA ALA A 99 -12.45 17.52 -6.72
C ALA A 99 -13.72 16.66 -6.47
N PRO A 100 -14.54 16.98 -5.45
CA PRO A 100 -15.82 16.31 -5.25
C PRO A 100 -16.71 16.41 -6.50
N THR A 101 -17.28 15.29 -6.92
CA THR A 101 -18.18 15.21 -8.08
C THR A 101 -19.49 14.50 -7.74
N ALA A 102 -20.59 14.92 -8.37
CA ALA A 102 -21.90 14.29 -8.21
C ALA A 102 -22.13 13.12 -9.19
N THR A 103 -21.22 12.92 -10.16
CA THR A 103 -21.35 11.85 -11.15
C THR A 103 -20.93 10.51 -10.55
N VAL A 104 -21.92 9.75 -10.08
CA VAL A 104 -21.71 8.44 -9.44
C VAL A 104 -21.42 7.35 -10.49
N PRO A 105 -20.33 6.57 -10.37
CA PRO A 105 -20.01 5.48 -11.28
C PRO A 105 -21.05 4.35 -11.21
N ALA A 106 -21.60 3.96 -12.37
CA ALA A 106 -22.67 2.96 -12.46
C ALA A 106 -22.17 1.52 -12.59
N LYS A 107 -20.88 1.32 -12.90
CA LYS A 107 -20.24 0.01 -13.10
C LYS A 107 -18.77 0.03 -12.73
N ALA A 108 -18.19 -1.15 -12.56
CA ALA A 108 -16.82 -1.30 -12.04
C ALA A 108 -15.76 -0.68 -12.97
N ALA A 109 -15.99 -0.73 -14.28
CA ALA A 109 -15.10 -0.14 -15.28
C ALA A 109 -15.04 1.40 -15.22
N ASP A 110 -16.04 2.04 -14.60
CA ASP A 110 -16.09 3.50 -14.45
C ASP A 110 -15.46 3.95 -13.12
N LEU A 111 -15.12 3.00 -12.23
CA LEU A 111 -14.41 3.33 -11.00
C LEU A 111 -12.95 3.67 -11.31
N PRO A 112 -12.39 4.63 -10.56
CA PRO A 112 -11.04 5.10 -10.81
C PRO A 112 -10.00 4.04 -10.47
N THR A 113 -9.04 3.87 -11.36
CA THR A 113 -7.94 2.90 -11.24
C THR A 113 -6.58 3.56 -11.00
N THR A 114 -6.53 4.90 -10.97
CA THR A 114 -5.29 5.65 -10.76
C THR A 114 -4.78 5.44 -9.34
N ILE A 115 -3.57 4.91 -9.23
CA ILE A 115 -2.87 4.71 -7.96
C ILE A 115 -2.57 6.06 -7.30
N ASN A 116 -2.52 6.09 -5.97
CA ASN A 116 -2.15 7.26 -5.16
C ASN A 116 -3.07 8.49 -5.33
N THR A 117 -4.27 8.29 -5.88
CA THR A 117 -5.29 9.32 -6.05
C THR A 117 -6.59 8.90 -5.34
N ALA A 118 -7.18 9.81 -4.58
CA ALA A 118 -8.49 9.66 -3.98
C ALA A 118 -9.54 10.41 -4.81
N TYR A 119 -10.67 9.78 -5.08
CA TYR A 119 -11.80 10.34 -5.83
C TYR A 119 -12.99 10.45 -4.90
N ILE A 120 -13.67 11.59 -4.95
CA ILE A 120 -14.74 11.93 -4.01
C ILE A 120 -16.04 12.03 -4.77
N TYR A 121 -17.00 11.19 -4.40
CA TYR A 121 -18.35 11.21 -4.95
C TYR A 121 -19.31 11.74 -3.89
N VAL A 122 -19.99 12.85 -4.20
CA VAL A 122 -21.02 13.43 -3.33
C VAL A 122 -22.33 12.70 -3.53
N SER A 123 -23.17 12.72 -2.49
CA SER A 123 -24.45 12.01 -2.45
C SER A 123 -24.33 10.53 -2.86
N ALA A 124 -23.24 9.89 -2.45
CA ALA A 124 -22.90 8.52 -2.78
C ALA A 124 -22.39 7.77 -1.55
N SER A 125 -22.58 6.45 -1.52
CA SER A 125 -22.05 5.55 -0.51
C SER A 125 -21.42 4.32 -1.15
N CYS A 126 -20.36 3.81 -0.50
CA CYS A 126 -19.67 2.60 -0.88
C CYS A 126 -20.57 1.37 -0.74
N VAL A 127 -20.59 0.52 -1.77
CA VAL A 127 -21.17 -0.83 -1.69
C VAL A 127 -20.08 -1.81 -1.31
N GLY A 128 -19.85 -1.95 -0.01
CA GLY A 128 -18.71 -2.72 0.53
C GLY A 128 -17.37 -2.01 0.37
N THR A 129 -16.28 -2.71 0.72
CA THR A 129 -14.93 -2.13 0.76
C THR A 129 -14.22 -2.12 -0.60
N THR A 130 -14.63 -2.99 -1.51
CA THR A 130 -14.13 -3.10 -2.89
C THR A 130 -15.32 -2.99 -3.84
N PRO A 131 -15.87 -1.78 -4.04
CA PRO A 131 -17.11 -1.62 -4.79
C PRO A 131 -16.93 -2.01 -6.26
N THR A 132 -17.96 -2.61 -6.83
CA THR A 132 -18.17 -2.66 -8.28
C THR A 132 -19.08 -1.53 -8.75
N THR A 133 -19.84 -0.93 -7.84
CA THR A 133 -20.69 0.24 -8.05
C THR A 133 -20.74 1.06 -6.76
N LEU A 134 -21.17 2.31 -6.88
CA LEU A 134 -21.59 3.11 -5.73
C LEU A 134 -23.11 3.19 -5.72
N THR A 135 -23.68 3.46 -4.54
CA THR A 135 -25.11 3.73 -4.39
C THR A 135 -25.32 5.21 -4.16
N THR A 136 -26.37 5.79 -4.75
CA THR A 136 -26.80 7.15 -4.40
C THR A 136 -27.35 7.13 -2.99
N ALA A 137 -26.87 8.04 -2.15
CA ALA A 137 -27.31 8.18 -0.78
C ALA A 137 -27.21 9.64 -0.36
N ASP A 138 -28.32 10.20 0.14
CA ASP A 138 -28.37 11.61 0.51
C ASP A 138 -27.43 11.92 1.66
N LYS A 139 -26.76 13.07 1.56
CA LYS A 139 -25.83 13.59 2.57
C LYS A 139 -24.62 12.68 2.88
N THR A 140 -24.46 11.53 2.25
CA THR A 140 -23.23 10.72 2.37
C THR A 140 -22.26 11.05 1.26
N ARG A 141 -21.00 10.66 1.46
CA ARG A 141 -19.87 10.85 0.54
C ARG A 141 -19.11 9.55 0.39
N ALA A 142 -18.68 9.20 -0.81
CA ALA A 142 -17.83 8.04 -1.04
C ALA A 142 -16.43 8.51 -1.44
N VAL A 143 -15.41 8.05 -0.71
CA VAL A 143 -14.00 8.22 -1.05
C VAL A 143 -13.50 6.94 -1.67
N VAL A 144 -13.23 6.96 -2.97
CA VAL A 144 -12.75 5.82 -3.75
C VAL A 144 -11.26 5.98 -4.06
N TYR A 145 -10.48 4.91 -3.90
CA TYR A 145 -9.04 4.90 -4.15
C TYR A 145 -8.59 3.52 -4.64
N TYR A 146 -7.46 3.43 -5.35
CA TYR A 146 -7.00 2.14 -5.87
C TYR A 146 -5.99 1.42 -4.97
N VAL A 147 -6.08 0.09 -4.89
CA VAL A 147 -5.22 -0.80 -4.09
C VAL A 147 -4.51 -1.81 -4.98
N ASN A 148 -3.24 -2.11 -4.68
CA ASN A 148 -2.36 -2.87 -5.58
C ASN A 148 -2.47 -4.41 -5.48
N ASP A 149 -3.47 -4.95 -4.77
CA ASP A 149 -3.57 -6.38 -4.42
C ASP A 149 -4.58 -7.15 -5.29
N GLY A 150 -4.67 -6.86 -6.60
CA GLY A 150 -5.51 -7.64 -7.51
C GLY A 150 -6.57 -6.87 -8.31
N GLY A 151 -6.45 -5.54 -8.43
CA GLY A 151 -7.07 -4.82 -9.55
C GLY A 151 -8.26 -3.92 -9.24
N GLY A 152 -8.63 -3.74 -7.98
CA GLY A 152 -9.89 -3.10 -7.61
C GLY A 152 -9.74 -1.75 -6.94
N SER A 153 -10.68 -0.86 -7.24
CA SER A 153 -10.93 0.31 -6.41
C SER A 153 -11.47 -0.14 -5.04
N SER A 154 -10.99 0.51 -3.99
CA SER A 154 -11.46 0.40 -2.62
C SER A 154 -12.20 1.67 -2.22
N CYS A 155 -13.03 1.60 -1.19
CA CYS A 155 -13.94 2.69 -0.84
C CYS A 155 -14.16 2.85 0.66
N VAL A 156 -14.31 4.11 1.09
CA VAL A 156 -14.70 4.51 2.45
C VAL A 156 -15.84 5.52 2.36
N THR A 157 -16.93 5.30 3.09
CA THR A 157 -18.06 6.25 3.18
C THR A 157 -17.81 7.26 4.30
N ALA A 158 -18.09 8.54 4.02
CA ALA A 158 -18.21 9.63 4.99
C ALA A 158 -19.68 10.07 5.10
N ASN A 159 -20.08 10.53 6.29
CA ASN A 159 -21.40 11.09 6.58
C ASN A 159 -21.34 12.60 6.76
#